data_AF-Q7WX39-F1
#
_entry.id   AF-Q7WX39-F1
#
_cell.length_a   1.000
_cell.length_b   1.000
_cell.length_c   1.000
_cell.angle_alpha   90.00
_cell.angle_beta   90.00
_cell.angle_gamma   90.00
#
_symmetry.space_group_name_H-M   'P 1'
#
loop_
_entity.id
_entity.type
_entity.pdbx_description
1 polymer ?
#
loop_
_entity_poly.entity_id
_entity_poly.type
_entity_poly.pdbx_seq_one_letter_code
_entity_poly.pdbx_strand_id
1 'polypeptide(L)'
;MLRRFAGDMALSPRDYTIREHRQRRRDVDVFALHTDSLLVEIQHGPGQEGGVRMSYRTCRGRHDLTGGRDNTVNVESLATDHGYANLVSTLRVVAGRRS
;
A
#
# COMPACT_ATOMS: atom_id res chain seq x y z
N MET A 1 9.01 2.02 -6.94
CA MET A 1 8.15 0.87 -6.55
C MET A 1 6.66 1.18 -6.72
N LEU A 2 6.08 2.17 -6.03
CA LEU A 2 4.62 2.40 -6.04
C LEU A 2 4.00 2.64 -7.43
N ARG A 3 4.73 3.26 -8.37
CA ARG A 3 4.25 3.40 -9.76
C ARG A 3 4.15 2.05 -10.51
N ARG A 4 5.10 1.14 -10.27
CA ARG A 4 5.03 -0.23 -10.82
C ARG A 4 3.85 -0.97 -10.20
N PHE A 5 3.71 -0.90 -8.87
CA PHE A 5 2.56 -1.47 -8.16
C PHE A 5 1.22 -0.92 -8.68
N ALA A 6 1.13 0.37 -8.99
CA ALA A 6 -0.06 0.96 -9.61
C ALA A 6 -0.37 0.34 -10.99
N GLY A 7 0.65 0.15 -11.82
CA GLY A 7 0.52 -0.53 -13.12
C GLY A 7 0.09 -2.00 -12.95
N ASP A 8 0.71 -2.71 -12.01
CA ASP A 8 0.33 -4.09 -11.67
C ASP A 8 -1.07 -4.18 -11.06
N MET A 9 -1.60 -3.10 -10.49
CA MET A 9 -3.00 -2.98 -10.04
C MET A 9 -3.95 -2.54 -11.16
N ALA A 10 -3.47 -2.37 -12.40
CA ALA A 10 -4.20 -1.85 -13.56
C ALA A 10 -4.85 -0.47 -13.32
N LEU A 11 -4.16 0.40 -12.55
CA LEU A 11 -4.65 1.73 -12.23
C LEU A 11 -4.24 2.75 -13.29
N SER A 12 -5.19 3.58 -13.72
CA SER A 12 -4.88 4.80 -14.47
C SER A 12 -4.23 5.85 -13.55
N PRO A 13 -3.37 6.75 -14.05
CA PRO A 13 -2.82 7.86 -13.26
C PRO A 13 -3.86 8.75 -12.56
N ARG A 14 -5.12 8.73 -13.01
CA ARG A 14 -6.24 9.45 -12.39
C ARG A 14 -6.86 8.72 -11.19
N ASP A 15 -6.65 7.41 -11.10
CA ASP A 15 -7.26 6.54 -10.10
C ASP A 15 -6.52 6.54 -8.77
N TYR A 16 -5.31 7.11 -8.74
CA TYR A 16 -4.49 7.11 -7.56
C TYR A 16 -3.73 8.41 -7.36
N THR A 17 -3.34 8.63 -6.11
CA THR A 17 -2.35 9.63 -5.72
C THR A 17 -1.23 8.93 -4.96
N ILE A 18 0.02 9.25 -5.30
CA ILE A 18 1.17 8.86 -4.49
C ILE A 18 1.54 10.04 -3.60
N ARG A 19 1.69 9.78 -2.30
CA ARG A 19 2.09 10.79 -1.30
C ARG A 19 3.27 10.27 -0.51
N GLU A 20 4.19 11.16 -0.20
CA GLU A 20 5.29 10.91 0.72
C GLU A 20 5.13 11.87 1.89
N HIS A 21 5.27 11.35 3.11
CA HIS A 21 5.30 12.19 4.30
C HIS A 21 6.15 11.54 5.39
N ARG A 22 6.78 12.38 6.21
CA ARG A 22 7.60 11.94 7.34
C ARG A 22 6.85 12.09 8.66
N GLN A 23 6.71 11.00 9.40
CA GLN A 23 6.23 10.99 10.77
C GLN A 23 7.36 11.40 11.72
N ARG A 24 7.62 12.71 11.82
CA ARG A 24 8.77 13.29 12.55
C ARG A 24 8.96 12.74 13.97
N ARG A 25 7.87 12.52 14.72
CA ARG A 25 7.94 12.00 16.10
C ARG A 25 8.48 10.57 16.21
N ARG A 26 8.34 9.78 15.13
CA ARG A 26 8.75 8.37 15.08
C ARG A 26 9.96 8.14 14.19
N ASP A 27 10.43 9.19 13.53
CA ASP A 27 11.47 9.12 12.51
C ASP A 27 11.18 8.11 11.38
N VAL A 28 9.92 8.04 10.96
CA VAL A 28 9.45 7.11 9.91
C VAL A 28 9.06 7.89 8.66
N ASP A 29 9.63 7.51 7.52
CA ASP A 29 9.18 7.95 6.20
C ASP A 29 8.04 7.03 5.73
N VAL A 30 6.96 7.63 5.23
CA VAL A 30 5.76 6.92 4.79
C VAL A 30 5.47 7.26 3.34
N PHE A 31 5.44 6.23 2.51
CA PHE A 31 5.06 6.29 1.10
C PHE A 31 3.68 5.65 0.95
N ALA A 32 2.71 6.43 0.48
CA ALA A 32 1.33 6.01 0.36
C ALA A 32 0.89 6.03 -1.10
N LEU A 33 0.23 4.97 -1.56
CA LEU A 33 -0.60 4.97 -2.76
C LEU A 33 -2.07 4.94 -2.31
N HIS A 34 -2.81 5.98 -2.67
CA HIS A 34 -4.20 6.14 -2.25
C HIS A 34 -5.11 6.16 -3.48
N THR A 35 -6.13 5.30 -3.48
CA THR A 35 -7.22 5.25 -4.45
C THR A 35 -8.55 5.53 -3.74
N ASP A 36 -9.66 5.54 -4.47
CA ASP A 36 -10.97 5.72 -3.86
C ASP A 36 -11.44 4.51 -3.02
N SER A 37 -10.86 3.31 -3.22
CA SER A 37 -11.25 2.10 -2.49
C SER A 37 -10.16 1.48 -1.62
N LEU A 38 -8.91 1.92 -1.77
CA LEU A 38 -7.74 1.30 -1.15
C LEU A 38 -6.65 2.33 -0.84
N LEU A 39 -6.10 2.27 0.38
CA LEU A 39 -4.85 2.91 0.77
C LEU A 39 -3.80 1.83 1.02
N VAL A 40 -2.65 1.97 0.37
CA VAL A 40 -1.45 1.14 0.59
C VAL A 40 -0.35 2.03 1.13
N GLU A 41 0.26 1.64 2.23
CA GLU A 41 1.36 2.38 2.86
C GLU A 41 2.60 1.50 3.00
N ILE A 42 3.76 2.12 2.75
CA ILE A 42 5.08 1.57 3.00
C ILE A 42 5.76 2.53 3.99
N GLN A 43 6.11 2.00 5.15
CA GLN A 43 6.77 2.71 6.23
C GLN A 43 8.23 2.26 6.31
N HIS A 44 9.15 3.21 6.38
CA HIS A 44 10.59 2.97 6.50
C HIS A 44 11.13 3.81 7.66
N GLY A 45 11.73 3.16 8.66
CA GLY A 45 12.25 3.87 9.83
C GLY A 45 13.05 2.98 10.78
N PRO A 46 13.72 3.59 11.78
CA PRO A 46 14.58 2.88 12.70
C PRO A 46 13.78 2.01 13.68
N GLY A 47 14.22 0.77 13.90
CA GLY A 47 13.64 -0.14 14.91
C GLY A 47 12.66 -1.20 14.38
N GLN A 48 12.45 -1.31 13.07
CA GLN A 48 11.83 -2.51 12.49
C GLN A 48 12.94 -3.46 12.03
N GLU A 49 13.00 -4.67 12.58
CA GLU A 49 13.83 -5.73 12.01
C GLU A 49 13.39 -5.94 10.54
N GLY A 50 14.28 -5.65 9.59
CA GLY A 50 13.98 -5.63 8.14
C GLY A 50 13.71 -4.25 7.52
N GLY A 51 13.68 -3.17 8.31
CA GLY A 51 13.68 -1.76 7.85
C GLY A 51 12.42 -1.24 7.17
N VAL A 52 11.53 -2.11 6.68
CA VAL A 52 10.32 -1.74 5.94
C VAL A 52 9.09 -2.48 6.47
N ARG A 53 8.00 -1.76 6.69
CA ARG A 53 6.65 -2.31 6.93
C ARG A 53 5.73 -1.88 5.82
N MET A 54 4.96 -2.83 5.30
CA MET A 54 3.89 -2.56 4.36
C MET A 54 2.53 -2.86 5.01
N SER A 55 1.54 -2.03 4.73
CA SER A 55 0.16 -2.28 5.12
C SER A 55 -0.83 -1.75 4.09
N TYR A 56 -2.06 -2.26 4.14
CA TYR A 56 -3.16 -1.75 3.34
C TYR A 56 -4.46 -1.70 4.14
N ARG A 57 -5.36 -0.82 3.71
CA ARG A 57 -6.74 -0.76 4.21
C ARG A 57 -7.70 -0.34 3.12
N THR A 58 -8.96 -0.72 3.29
CA THR A 58 -10.06 -0.28 2.42
C THR A 58 -10.47 1.15 2.78
N CYS A 59 -10.80 1.96 1.78
CA CYS A 59 -11.25 3.34 1.95
C CYS A 59 -12.62 3.56 1.29
N ARG A 60 -13.36 4.58 1.74
CA ARG A 60 -14.57 5.09 1.07
C ARG A 60 -14.31 6.46 0.43
N GLY A 61 -13.30 6.52 -0.41
CA GLY A 61 -12.81 7.72 -1.09
C GLY A 61 -11.42 8.15 -0.59
N ARG A 62 -10.72 8.93 -1.42
CA ARG A 62 -9.35 9.42 -1.15
C ARG A 62 -9.17 10.31 0.09
N HIS A 63 -10.25 10.77 0.69
CA HIS A 63 -10.25 11.57 1.93
C HIS A 63 -10.63 10.75 3.16
N ASP A 64 -10.94 9.47 3.00
CA ASP A 64 -11.28 8.60 4.12
C ASP A 64 -10.01 8.24 4.92
N LEU A 65 -9.83 8.95 6.03
CA LEU A 65 -8.78 8.66 6.99
C LEU A 65 -9.21 7.63 8.05
N THR A 66 -10.47 7.23 8.03
CA THR A 66 -11.18 6.41 9.02
C THR A 66 -11.60 5.05 8.49
N GLY A 67 -11.04 4.63 7.35
CA GLY A 67 -11.40 3.42 6.63
C GLY A 67 -11.21 2.11 7.43
N GLY A 68 -11.12 0.99 6.71
CA GLY A 68 -10.93 -0.32 7.31
C GLY A 68 -9.67 -0.40 8.19
N ARG A 69 -9.60 -1.43 9.04
CA ARG A 69 -8.40 -1.69 9.86
C ARG A 69 -7.18 -1.91 8.95
N ASP A 70 -6.01 -1.45 9.39
CA ASP A 70 -4.75 -1.72 8.71
C ASP A 70 -4.43 -3.22 8.73
N ASN A 71 -4.16 -3.77 7.54
CA ASN A 71 -3.71 -5.13 7.34
C ASN A 71 -2.21 -5.10 7.09
N THR A 72 -1.43 -5.70 7.98
CA THR A 72 0.02 -5.80 7.82
C THR A 72 0.35 -6.83 6.76
N VAL A 73 1.24 -6.48 5.84
CA VAL A 73 1.79 -7.37 4.84
C VAL A 73 3.15 -7.87 5.33
N ASN A 74 3.36 -9.19 5.30
CA ASN A 74 4.67 -9.75 5.55
C ASN A 74 5.60 -9.41 4.37
N VAL A 75 6.58 -8.54 4.59
CA VAL A 75 7.50 -8.08 3.54
C VAL A 75 8.42 -9.19 3.03
N GLU A 76 8.74 -10.19 3.86
CA GLU A 76 9.53 -11.35 3.44
C GLU A 76 8.83 -12.14 2.34
N SER A 77 7.49 -12.23 2.40
CA SER A 77 6.71 -12.90 1.35
C SER A 77 6.81 -12.18 0.00
N LEU A 78 7.06 -10.87 0.00
CA LEU A 78 7.20 -10.05 -1.20
C LEU A 78 8.58 -10.18 -1.86
N ALA A 79 9.53 -10.84 -1.22
CA ALA A 79 10.84 -11.13 -1.81
C ALA A 79 10.75 -12.14 -2.98
N THR A 80 9.60 -12.78 -3.17
CA THR A 80 9.34 -13.71 -4.27
C THR A 80 8.33 -13.14 -5.25
N ASP A 81 8.50 -13.43 -6.54
CA ASP A 81 7.52 -13.04 -7.58
C ASP A 81 6.13 -13.61 -7.30
N HIS A 82 6.07 -14.84 -6.78
CA HIS A 82 4.81 -15.49 -6.42
C HIS A 82 4.08 -14.77 -5.29
N GLY A 83 4.78 -14.43 -4.20
CA GLY A 83 4.17 -13.70 -3.09
C GLY A 83 3.73 -12.28 -3.48
N TYR A 84 4.52 -11.60 -4.31
CA TYR A 84 4.13 -10.30 -4.87
C TYR A 84 2.88 -10.41 -5.76
N ALA A 85 2.84 -11.38 -6.68
CA ALA A 85 1.68 -11.60 -7.55
C ALA A 85 0.42 -11.94 -6.74
N ASN A 86 0.54 -12.75 -5.68
CA ASN A 86 -0.56 -13.08 -4.79
C ASN A 86 -1.09 -11.85 -4.05
N LEU A 87 -0.20 -10.97 -3.56
CA LEU A 87 -0.60 -9.69 -2.96
C LEU A 87 -1.38 -8.83 -3.97
N VAL A 88 -0.87 -8.65 -5.18
CA VAL A 88 -1.54 -7.85 -6.22
C VAL A 88 -2.92 -8.41 -6.54
N SER A 89 -3.03 -9.73 -6.72
CA SER A 89 -4.31 -10.42 -6.95
C SER A 89 -5.30 -10.15 -5.81
N THR A 90 -4.86 -10.30 -4.56
CA THR A 90 -5.67 -10.05 -3.37
C THR A 90 -6.15 -8.60 -3.33
N LEU A 91 -5.26 -7.64 -3.56
CA LEU A 91 -5.59 -6.22 -3.49
C LEU A 91 -6.52 -5.78 -4.62
N ARG A 92 -6.42 -6.36 -5.82
CA ARG A 92 -7.38 -6.15 -6.90
C ARG A 92 -8.79 -6.55 -6.45
N VAL A 93 -8.95 -7.72 -5.83
CA VAL A 93 -10.24 -8.17 -5.28
C VAL A 93 -10.75 -7.23 -4.18
N VAL A 94 -9.90 -6.89 -3.20
CA VAL A 94 -10.26 -5.98 -2.10
C VAL A 94 -10.67 -4.59 -2.62
N ALA A 95 -10.01 -4.12 -3.68
CA ALA A 95 -10.31 -2.83 -4.31
C ALA A 95 -11.56 -2.87 -5.21
N GLY A 96 -12.26 -4.01 -5.33
CA GLY A 96 -13.41 -4.20 -6.22
C GLY A 96 -13.04 -4.24 -7.71
N ARG A 97 -11.76 -4.42 -8.03
CA ARG A 97 -11.22 -4.47 -9.39
C ARG A 97 -11.06 -5.92 -9.79
N ARG A 98 -12.10 -6.53 -10.35
CA ARG A 98 -11.99 -7.87 -10.96
C ARG A 98 -11.18 -7.77 -12.26
N SER A 99 -10.27 -8.72 -12.45
CA SER A 99 -9.48 -8.93 -13.68
C SER A 99 -10.37 -9.17 -14.89
#